data_AF-A0A924M775-F1
#
_entry.id   AF-A0A924M775-F1
#
_cell.length_a   1.000
_cell.length_b   1.000
_cell.length_c   1.000
_cell.angle_alpha   90.00
_cell.angle_beta   90.00
_cell.angle_gamma   90.00
#
_symmetry.space_group_name_H-M   'P 1'
#
loop_
_entity.id
_entity.type
_entity.pdbx_description
1 polymer ?
#
loop_
_entity_poly.entity_id
_entity_poly.type
_entity_poly.pdbx_seq_one_letter_code
_entity_poly.pdbx_strand_id
1 'polypeptide(L)'
;ALYRPGPMDLIPTYIARKQGKEVPDYPDPRVKPMLEETYGIMVYQEQVMQTAQILGGYSLGGADMLRRAMGKKDEKEMASQREVFRKGAGINGLSEEKADEVFDLMEKFAGYGFNKSHSAAYALLAYHTAWLKVHYTAEFFAANMTVEMGDTDKLKILHRDALSMGITFESPDVNRGDYRFEPTSNTSVRYGLGAIKGTGEQAIAAIVAARVDGGSFTSLYDFCVRVERTKINKRTVEALIKAGAFDNLQLNRASLLASVDQAFEFALATEANANQGGLFDMSDSHAASTQEPELVETMPFGIKARLVAEKTAIGFYLSGHLFDEVEAEVRQFAKLKIEDLLDSRDTRILAAIVTDLRVINGNRGKIIIFKLDDKTDTLEASVDEATYNANRNLLKDDELVIVQGTLQGASERFGRRFKVMQVWDLEAARCKFGKYLKVAVNGAEPDITRLVKDFPPRREMTEQGELVRGLPVRLQVRRHADFGEVAADVVLDDRAKFFPTDAALASWMAQADCGLAQIVYE
;
A
#
# COMPACT_ATOMS: atom_id res chain seq x y z
N ALA A 1 29.73 -2.51 -5.28
CA ALA A 1 30.85 -2.73 -6.23
C ALA A 1 30.43 -3.52 -7.47
N LEU A 2 29.87 -4.74 -7.34
CA LEU A 2 29.55 -5.61 -8.48
C LEU A 2 28.19 -5.36 -9.15
N TYR A 3 27.18 -4.86 -8.42
CA TYR A 3 25.83 -4.62 -8.93
C TYR A 3 25.75 -3.33 -9.77
N ARG A 4 26.36 -3.35 -10.96
CA ARG A 4 26.38 -2.27 -11.96
C ARG A 4 26.63 -2.84 -13.37
N PRO A 5 26.22 -2.14 -14.45
CA PRO A 5 26.47 -2.61 -15.82
C PRO A 5 27.97 -2.89 -16.05
N GLY A 6 28.29 -4.07 -16.59
CA GLY A 6 29.67 -4.57 -16.75
C GLY A 6 30.02 -5.70 -15.78
N PRO A 7 30.38 -5.42 -14.51
CA PRO A 7 30.74 -6.46 -13.53
C PRO A 7 29.55 -7.29 -13.02
N MET A 8 28.31 -6.97 -13.41
CA MET A 8 27.13 -7.75 -13.01
C MET A 8 27.21 -9.22 -13.46
N ASP A 9 27.87 -9.48 -14.59
CA ASP A 9 28.08 -10.83 -15.14
C ASP A 9 28.98 -11.70 -14.23
N LEU A 10 29.74 -11.07 -13.32
CA LEU A 10 30.60 -11.76 -12.36
C LEU A 10 29.86 -12.15 -11.07
N ILE A 11 28.66 -11.62 -10.84
CA ILE A 11 27.88 -11.89 -9.63
C ILE A 11 27.53 -13.38 -9.49
N PRO A 12 27.07 -14.09 -10.55
CA PRO A 12 26.79 -15.52 -10.46
C PRO A 12 28.02 -16.33 -10.02
N THR A 13 29.18 -16.08 -10.62
CA THR A 13 30.46 -16.73 -10.25
C THR A 13 30.86 -16.40 -8.81
N TYR A 14 30.76 -15.13 -8.41
CA TYR A 14 31.05 -14.70 -7.04
C TYR A 14 30.18 -15.44 -6.02
N ILE A 15 28.88 -15.58 -6.31
CA ILE A 15 27.94 -16.32 -5.45
C ILE A 15 28.26 -17.82 -5.44
N ALA A 16 28.51 -18.43 -6.60
CA ALA A 16 28.81 -19.87 -6.70
C ALA A 16 30.06 -20.23 -5.90
N ARG A 17 31.12 -19.44 -6.01
CA ARG A 17 32.36 -19.60 -5.24
C ARG A 17 32.14 -19.39 -3.74
N LYS A 18 31.42 -18.33 -3.34
CA LYS A 18 31.06 -18.08 -1.94
C LYS A 18 30.26 -19.23 -1.31
N GLN A 19 29.40 -19.89 -2.10
CA GLN A 19 28.60 -21.03 -1.67
C GLN A 19 29.34 -22.38 -1.76
N GLY A 20 30.61 -22.39 -2.17
CA GLY A 20 31.39 -23.62 -2.34
C GLY A 20 30.95 -24.50 -3.52
N LYS A 21 30.16 -23.97 -4.46
CA LYS A 21 29.68 -24.67 -5.66
C LYS A 21 30.69 -24.61 -6.81
N GLU A 22 31.63 -23.68 -6.74
CA GLU A 22 32.73 -23.51 -7.69
C GLU A 22 34.02 -23.30 -6.90
N VAL A 23 35.12 -23.92 -7.32
CA VAL A 23 36.42 -23.72 -6.69
C VAL A 23 37.00 -22.38 -7.14
N PRO A 24 37.36 -21.46 -6.23
CA PRO A 24 38.03 -20.22 -6.60
C PRO A 24 39.35 -20.49 -7.31
N ASP A 25 39.49 -19.95 -8.52
CA ASP A 25 40.75 -19.92 -9.24
C ASP A 25 41.56 -18.68 -8.85
N TYR A 26 42.86 -18.87 -8.63
CA TYR A 26 43.80 -17.80 -8.28
C TYR A 26 44.94 -17.81 -9.29
N PRO A 27 45.23 -16.68 -9.94
CA PRO A 27 46.20 -16.67 -11.04
C PRO A 27 47.64 -16.94 -10.57
N ASP A 28 47.94 -16.70 -9.29
CA ASP A 28 49.20 -17.08 -8.66
C ASP A 28 49.02 -17.31 -7.13
N PRO A 29 49.72 -18.28 -6.50
CA PRO A 29 49.64 -18.50 -5.06
C PRO A 29 49.96 -17.27 -4.20
N ARG A 30 50.84 -16.36 -4.66
CA ARG A 30 51.23 -15.15 -3.93
C ARG A 30 50.13 -14.09 -3.86
N VAL A 31 49.22 -14.11 -4.82
CA VAL A 31 48.08 -13.18 -4.84
C VAL A 31 46.83 -13.74 -4.16
N LYS A 32 46.84 -15.04 -3.84
CA LYS A 32 45.76 -15.68 -3.10
C LYS A 32 45.36 -14.93 -1.82
N PRO A 33 46.28 -14.51 -0.93
CA PRO A 33 45.90 -13.88 0.34
C PRO A 33 45.02 -12.63 0.21
N MET A 34 45.19 -11.82 -0.84
CA MET A 34 44.39 -10.60 -1.06
C MET A 34 43.14 -10.84 -1.93
N LEU A 35 43.13 -11.89 -2.75
CA LEU A 35 41.99 -12.26 -3.59
C LEU A 35 41.05 -13.23 -2.88
N GLU A 36 41.45 -13.81 -1.75
CA GLU A 36 40.62 -14.73 -0.97
C GLU A 36 39.34 -14.07 -0.47
N GLU A 37 39.40 -12.81 -0.02
CA GLU A 37 38.22 -12.03 0.40
C GLU A 37 37.17 -11.82 -0.72
N THR A 38 37.58 -11.98 -1.98
CA THR A 38 36.71 -11.85 -3.16
C THR A 38 36.67 -13.13 -4.00
N TYR A 39 37.02 -14.27 -3.41
CA TYR A 39 36.95 -15.59 -4.05
C TYR A 39 37.67 -15.66 -5.40
N GLY A 40 38.87 -15.08 -5.49
CA GLY A 40 39.71 -15.10 -6.69
C GLY A 40 39.29 -14.09 -7.78
N ILE A 41 38.21 -13.33 -7.57
CA ILE A 41 37.73 -12.33 -8.53
C ILE A 41 38.32 -10.96 -8.15
N MET A 42 38.98 -10.27 -9.09
CA MET A 42 39.43 -8.89 -8.86
C MET A 42 38.23 -7.95 -8.94
N VAL A 43 37.75 -7.48 -7.80
CA VAL A 43 36.60 -6.56 -7.68
C VAL A 43 37.08 -5.13 -7.47
N TYR A 44 38.20 -4.97 -6.77
CA TYR A 44 38.67 -3.67 -6.31
C TYR A 44 39.88 -3.17 -7.10
N GLN A 45 39.97 -1.85 -7.25
CA GLN A 45 41.12 -1.16 -7.83
C GLN A 45 42.41 -1.48 -7.07
N GLU A 46 42.31 -1.54 -5.75
CA GLU A 46 43.39 -1.84 -4.83
C GLU A 46 43.93 -3.27 -5.04
N GLN A 47 43.09 -4.24 -5.42
CA GLN A 47 43.53 -5.61 -5.74
C GLN A 47 44.34 -5.67 -7.04
N VAL A 48 43.99 -4.87 -8.05
CA VAL A 48 44.79 -4.73 -9.27
C VAL A 48 46.15 -4.11 -8.95
N MET A 49 46.16 -3.05 -8.14
CA MET A 49 47.40 -2.39 -7.72
C MET A 49 48.32 -3.33 -6.92
N GLN A 50 47.75 -4.09 -5.98
CA GLN A 50 48.51 -5.06 -5.19
C GLN A 50 49.00 -6.25 -6.04
N THR A 51 48.25 -6.67 -7.06
CA THR A 51 48.70 -7.70 -8.03
C THR A 51 49.92 -7.22 -8.81
N ALA A 52 49.88 -5.98 -9.30
CA ALA A 52 51.02 -5.35 -9.98
C ALA A 52 52.25 -5.22 -9.05
N GLN A 53 52.03 -4.90 -7.78
CA GLN A 53 53.11 -4.82 -6.78
C GLN A 53 53.72 -6.19 -6.48
N ILE A 54 52.90 -7.19 -6.15
CA ILE A 54 53.34 -8.52 -5.68
C ILE A 54 53.99 -9.31 -6.82
N LEU A 55 53.39 -9.31 -8.00
CA LEU A 55 53.87 -10.10 -9.13
C LEU A 55 54.79 -9.30 -10.04
N GLY A 56 54.46 -8.05 -10.34
CA GLY A 56 55.23 -7.19 -11.24
C GLY A 56 56.31 -6.33 -10.57
N GLY A 57 56.45 -6.37 -9.24
CA GLY A 57 57.48 -5.59 -8.52
C GLY A 57 57.27 -4.07 -8.57
N TYR A 58 56.06 -3.60 -8.87
CA TYR A 58 55.74 -2.17 -8.92
C TYR A 58 55.84 -1.52 -7.53
N SER A 59 56.24 -0.25 -7.49
CA SER A 59 55.96 0.60 -6.32
C SER A 59 54.44 0.88 -6.24
N LEU A 60 53.92 1.23 -5.06
CA LEU A 60 52.50 1.57 -4.90
C LEU A 60 52.07 2.73 -5.82
N GLY A 61 52.93 3.74 -5.98
CA GLY A 61 52.71 4.86 -6.91
C GLY A 61 52.73 4.40 -8.37
N GLY A 62 53.65 3.51 -8.74
CA GLY A 62 53.69 2.91 -10.08
C GLY A 62 52.45 2.06 -10.38
N ALA A 63 51.95 1.32 -9.38
CA ALA A 63 50.75 0.52 -9.50
C ALA A 63 49.48 1.38 -9.68
N ASP A 64 49.38 2.56 -9.05
CA ASP A 64 48.29 3.50 -9.34
C ASP A 64 48.39 4.07 -10.76
N MET A 65 49.61 4.36 -11.25
CA MET A 65 49.81 4.78 -12.64
C MET A 65 49.35 3.71 -13.62
N LEU A 66 49.68 2.43 -13.37
CA LEU A 66 49.19 1.30 -14.14
C LEU A 66 47.64 1.24 -14.14
N ARG A 67 47.03 1.34 -12.96
CA ARG A 67 45.56 1.36 -12.82
C ARG A 67 44.92 2.50 -13.63
N ARG A 68 45.52 3.70 -13.62
CA ARG A 68 45.05 4.84 -14.42
C ARG A 68 45.17 4.57 -15.91
N ALA A 69 46.28 3.99 -16.36
CA ALA A 69 46.50 3.61 -17.75
C ALA A 69 45.45 2.58 -18.21
N MET A 70 45.20 1.53 -17.42
CA MET A 70 44.16 0.53 -17.69
C MET A 70 42.75 1.13 -17.78
N GLY A 71 42.47 2.15 -16.96
CA GLY A 71 41.19 2.87 -17.03
C GLY A 71 41.02 3.71 -18.30
N LYS A 72 42.10 4.28 -18.84
CA LYS A 72 42.09 5.06 -20.08
C LYS A 72 42.08 4.20 -21.34
N LYS A 73 42.56 2.95 -21.25
CA LYS A 73 42.69 2.01 -22.38
C LYS A 73 43.55 2.55 -23.54
N ASP A 74 44.62 3.26 -23.23
CA ASP A 74 45.59 3.70 -24.25
C ASP A 74 46.48 2.52 -24.66
N GLU A 75 46.39 2.10 -25.92
CA GLU A 75 47.12 0.92 -26.44
C GLU A 75 48.63 1.03 -26.30
N LYS A 76 49.22 2.23 -26.51
CA LYS A 76 50.66 2.42 -26.45
C LYS A 76 51.15 2.41 -25.00
N GLU A 77 50.40 3.04 -24.10
CA GLU A 77 50.72 3.05 -22.68
C GLU A 77 50.57 1.63 -22.09
N MET A 78 49.54 0.90 -22.49
CA MET A 78 49.31 -0.48 -22.05
C MET A 78 50.39 -1.46 -22.54
N ALA A 79 50.85 -1.34 -23.79
CA ALA A 79 51.96 -2.16 -24.29
C ALA A 79 53.26 -1.91 -23.50
N SER A 80 53.57 -0.64 -23.21
CA SER A 80 54.72 -0.27 -22.38
C SER A 80 54.61 -0.84 -20.97
N GLN A 81 53.44 -0.71 -20.33
CA GLN A 81 53.19 -1.26 -19.01
C GLN A 81 53.24 -2.79 -18.97
N ARG A 82 52.80 -3.47 -20.03
CA ARG A 82 52.90 -4.93 -20.15
C ARG A 82 54.35 -5.40 -20.14
N GLU A 83 55.24 -4.72 -20.87
CA GLU A 83 56.67 -5.04 -20.83
C GLU A 83 57.27 -4.82 -19.44
N VAL A 84 56.90 -3.75 -18.75
CA VAL A 84 57.35 -3.47 -17.38
C VAL A 84 56.89 -4.58 -16.42
N PHE A 85 55.61 -4.96 -16.50
CA PHE A 85 55.06 -6.05 -15.70
C PHE A 85 55.75 -7.39 -16.00
N ARG A 86 55.98 -7.72 -17.28
CA ARG A 86 56.65 -8.97 -17.67
C ARG A 86 58.08 -9.04 -17.13
N LYS A 87 58.85 -7.95 -17.22
CA LYS A 87 60.21 -7.88 -16.67
C LYS A 87 60.21 -8.07 -15.15
N GLY A 88 59.30 -7.41 -14.45
CA GLY A 88 59.16 -7.56 -12.99
C GLY A 88 58.70 -8.95 -12.57
N ALA A 89 57.73 -9.52 -13.29
CA ALA A 89 57.23 -10.87 -13.07
C ALA A 89 58.30 -11.94 -13.33
N GLY A 90 59.16 -11.75 -14.33
CA GLY A 90 60.29 -12.63 -14.61
C GLY A 90 61.31 -12.66 -13.46
N ILE A 91 61.62 -11.51 -12.85
CA ILE A 91 62.48 -11.45 -11.64
C ILE A 91 61.84 -12.23 -10.49
N ASN A 92 60.50 -12.19 -10.40
CA ASN A 92 59.72 -12.93 -9.42
C ASN A 92 59.45 -14.39 -9.83
N GLY A 93 60.08 -14.91 -10.89
CA GLY A 93 60.01 -16.33 -11.26
C GLY A 93 58.73 -16.77 -11.99
N LEU A 94 57.97 -15.84 -12.60
CA LEU A 94 56.89 -16.20 -13.53
C LEU A 94 57.43 -16.35 -14.95
N SER A 95 56.87 -17.28 -15.73
CA SER A 95 57.09 -17.32 -17.18
C SER A 95 56.45 -16.12 -17.87
N GLU A 96 56.95 -15.75 -19.06
CA GLU A 96 56.35 -14.67 -19.85
C GLU A 96 54.88 -14.94 -20.16
N GLU A 97 54.54 -16.19 -20.52
CA GLU A 97 53.17 -16.63 -20.80
C GLU A 97 52.24 -16.40 -19.59
N LYS A 98 52.70 -16.77 -18.37
CA LYS A 98 51.89 -16.58 -17.17
C LYS A 98 51.78 -15.11 -16.77
N ALA A 99 52.83 -14.32 -17.00
CA ALA A 99 52.80 -12.89 -16.77
C ALA A 99 51.80 -12.19 -17.70
N ASP A 100 51.76 -12.57 -18.98
CA ASP A 100 50.78 -12.03 -19.94
C ASP A 100 49.34 -12.43 -19.57
N GLU A 101 49.11 -13.69 -19.18
CA GLU A 101 47.79 -14.17 -18.71
C GLU A 101 47.29 -13.35 -17.51
N VAL A 102 48.15 -13.12 -16.51
CA VAL A 102 47.81 -12.31 -15.33
C VAL A 102 47.55 -10.86 -15.72
N PHE A 103 48.32 -10.31 -16.67
CA PHE A 103 48.14 -8.94 -17.13
C PHE A 103 46.82 -8.76 -17.89
N ASP A 104 46.45 -9.69 -18.77
CA ASP A 104 45.15 -9.72 -19.45
C ASP A 104 44.00 -9.76 -18.45
N LEU A 105 44.16 -10.56 -17.39
CA LEU A 105 43.19 -10.66 -16.31
C LEU A 105 43.04 -9.32 -15.57
N MET A 106 44.15 -8.68 -15.21
CA MET A 106 44.15 -7.35 -14.60
C MET A 106 43.50 -6.31 -15.51
N GLU A 107 43.82 -6.28 -16.81
CA GLU A 107 43.25 -5.36 -17.79
C GLU A 107 41.73 -5.53 -17.93
N LYS A 108 41.27 -6.78 -18.06
CA LYS A 108 39.85 -7.14 -18.11
C LYS A 108 39.08 -6.64 -16.88
N PHE A 109 39.66 -6.78 -15.69
CA PHE A 109 39.02 -6.37 -14.44
C PHE A 109 39.19 -4.89 -14.12
N ALA A 110 40.28 -4.25 -14.51
CA ALA A 110 40.55 -2.85 -14.22
C ALA A 110 39.50 -1.91 -14.86
N GLY A 111 38.95 -2.29 -16.01
CA GLY A 111 37.80 -1.58 -16.62
C GLY A 111 36.55 -1.53 -15.73
N TYR A 112 36.43 -2.48 -14.79
CA TYR A 112 35.30 -2.60 -13.86
C TYR A 112 35.73 -2.65 -12.38
N GLY A 113 36.97 -2.29 -12.08
CA GLY A 113 37.47 -2.21 -10.72
C GLY A 113 36.77 -1.08 -9.97
N PHE A 114 36.34 -1.33 -8.73
CA PHE A 114 35.73 -0.31 -7.89
C PHE A 114 36.68 0.13 -6.77
N ASN A 115 36.58 1.39 -6.33
CA ASN A 115 37.39 1.86 -5.22
C ASN A 115 36.90 1.23 -3.90
N LYS A 116 37.77 0.45 -3.24
CA LYS A 116 37.40 -0.30 -2.02
C LYS A 116 37.11 0.64 -0.86
N SER A 117 37.92 1.68 -0.67
CA SER A 117 37.75 2.63 0.45
C SER A 117 36.38 3.32 0.42
N HIS A 118 35.96 3.78 -0.75
CA HIS A 118 34.63 4.37 -0.97
C HIS A 118 33.52 3.34 -0.75
N SER A 119 33.67 2.13 -1.29
CA SER A 119 32.67 1.08 -1.11
C SER A 119 32.52 0.65 0.35
N ALA A 120 33.62 0.57 1.09
CA ALA A 120 33.61 0.14 2.49
C ALA A 120 32.91 1.17 3.39
N ALA A 121 33.17 2.46 3.18
CA ALA A 121 32.53 3.54 3.93
C ALA A 121 31.00 3.53 3.77
N TYR A 122 30.49 3.37 2.54
CA TYR A 122 29.05 3.28 2.30
C TYR A 122 28.44 1.94 2.73
N ALA A 123 29.19 0.85 2.61
CA ALA A 123 28.74 -0.46 3.12
C ALA A 123 28.55 -0.44 4.64
N LEU A 124 29.38 0.30 5.37
CA LEU A 124 29.20 0.50 6.81
C LEU A 124 27.89 1.22 7.14
N LEU A 125 27.53 2.26 6.38
CA LEU A 125 26.24 2.94 6.54
C LEU A 125 25.07 1.98 6.26
N ALA A 126 25.14 1.20 5.19
CA ALA A 126 24.12 0.20 4.87
C ALA A 126 23.98 -0.85 5.98
N TYR A 127 25.11 -1.29 6.56
CA TYR A 127 25.12 -2.21 7.70
C TYR A 127 24.47 -1.59 8.94
N HIS A 128 24.81 -0.34 9.29
CA HIS A 128 24.17 0.37 10.40
C HIS A 128 22.66 0.52 10.20
N THR A 129 22.22 0.88 8.99
CA THR A 129 20.79 0.98 8.64
C THR A 129 20.08 -0.36 8.81
N ALA A 130 20.67 -1.46 8.31
CA ALA A 130 20.12 -2.80 8.47
C ALA A 130 20.09 -3.25 9.94
N TRP A 131 21.15 -2.95 10.70
CA TRP A 131 21.25 -3.26 12.12
C TRP A 131 20.16 -2.54 12.93
N LEU A 132 19.94 -1.24 12.68
CA LEU A 132 18.85 -0.48 13.29
C LEU A 132 17.48 -1.07 12.92
N LYS A 133 17.26 -1.43 11.64
CA LYS A 133 16.01 -2.05 11.19
C LYS A 133 15.70 -3.37 11.92
N VAL A 134 16.72 -4.15 12.29
CA VAL A 134 16.58 -5.43 13.00
C VAL A 134 16.41 -5.25 14.51
N HIS A 135 17.14 -4.32 15.13
CA HIS A 135 17.21 -4.20 16.59
C HIS A 135 16.30 -3.12 17.18
N TYR A 136 15.89 -2.14 16.38
CA TYR A 136 15.04 -1.00 16.75
C TYR A 136 14.01 -0.77 15.64
N THR A 137 13.22 -1.80 15.34
CA THR A 137 12.38 -1.84 14.13
C THR A 137 11.30 -0.73 14.16
N ALA A 138 10.63 -0.51 15.29
CA ALA A 138 9.62 0.54 15.40
C ALA A 138 10.24 1.95 15.25
N GLU A 139 11.35 2.22 15.92
CA GLU A 139 12.09 3.47 15.83
C GLU A 139 12.64 3.70 14.43
N PHE A 140 13.13 2.65 13.77
CA PHE A 140 13.60 2.69 12.40
C PHE A 140 12.48 3.15 11.45
N PHE A 141 11.30 2.52 11.52
CA PHE A 141 10.18 2.92 10.67
C PHE A 141 9.65 4.31 11.03
N ALA A 142 9.51 4.64 12.31
CA ALA A 142 9.09 5.98 12.73
C ALA A 142 10.04 7.07 12.21
N ALA A 143 11.37 6.86 12.28
CA ALA A 143 12.36 7.78 11.76
C ALA A 143 12.29 7.93 10.24
N ASN A 144 12.23 6.82 9.50
CA ASN A 144 12.16 6.86 8.02
C ASN A 144 10.84 7.49 7.55
N MET A 145 9.71 7.16 8.17
CA MET A 145 8.42 7.78 7.85
C MET A 145 8.38 9.26 8.21
N THR A 146 9.09 9.68 9.27
CA THR A 146 9.25 11.10 9.57
C THR A 146 10.06 11.83 8.50
N VAL A 147 11.14 11.24 7.99
CA VAL A 147 11.93 11.84 6.89
C VAL A 147 11.09 11.97 5.62
N GLU A 148 10.25 10.98 5.34
CA GLU A 148 9.44 10.91 4.11
C GLU A 148 7.99 11.42 4.31
N MET A 149 7.71 12.19 5.36
CA MET A 149 6.34 12.61 5.72
C MET A 149 5.59 13.37 4.61
N GLY A 150 6.34 14.04 3.72
CA GLY A 150 5.80 14.80 2.59
C GLY A 150 5.48 13.95 1.36
N ASP A 151 5.88 12.67 1.32
CA ASP A 151 5.72 11.78 0.19
C ASP A 151 4.84 10.59 0.57
N THR A 152 3.54 10.69 0.27
CA THR A 152 2.58 9.66 0.66
C THR A 152 2.77 8.32 -0.06
N ASP A 153 3.40 8.33 -1.24
CA ASP A 153 3.70 7.09 -1.97
C ASP A 153 4.82 6.32 -1.27
N LYS A 154 5.85 7.02 -0.79
CA LYS A 154 6.89 6.42 0.06
C LYS A 154 6.34 5.98 1.42
N LEU A 155 5.49 6.77 2.05
CA LEU A 155 4.84 6.37 3.31
C LEU A 155 4.04 5.08 3.16
N LYS A 156 3.31 4.91 2.04
CA LYS A 156 2.60 3.66 1.73
C LYS A 156 3.56 2.47 1.64
N ILE A 157 4.73 2.64 1.00
CA ILE A 157 5.74 1.59 0.89
C ILE A 157 6.33 1.24 2.26
N LEU A 158 6.71 2.25 3.04
CA LEU A 158 7.27 2.08 4.39
C LEU A 158 6.26 1.44 5.35
N HIS A 159 5.00 1.86 5.31
CA HIS A 159 3.91 1.28 6.08
C HIS A 159 3.75 -0.21 5.79
N ARG A 160 3.73 -0.61 4.50
CA ARG A 160 3.63 -2.02 4.11
C ARG A 160 4.85 -2.84 4.56
N ASP A 161 6.06 -2.31 4.41
CA ASP A 161 7.30 -2.95 4.88
C ASP A 161 7.27 -3.13 6.42
N ALA A 162 6.81 -2.10 7.15
CA ALA A 162 6.64 -2.15 8.60
C ALA A 162 5.64 -3.23 9.04
N LEU A 163 4.46 -3.31 8.41
CA LEU A 163 3.48 -4.37 8.67
C LEU A 163 4.08 -5.76 8.44
N SER A 164 4.85 -5.95 7.36
CA SER A 164 5.51 -7.23 7.06
C SER A 164 6.57 -7.64 8.08
N MET A 165 7.06 -6.67 8.86
CA MET A 165 7.99 -6.88 9.98
C MET A 165 7.29 -6.92 11.35
N GLY A 166 5.97 -6.99 11.38
CA GLY A 166 5.19 -7.10 12.62
C GLY A 166 5.01 -5.79 13.38
N ILE A 167 5.25 -4.63 12.74
CA ILE A 167 4.96 -3.32 13.34
C ILE A 167 3.51 -2.94 13.07
N THR A 168 2.77 -2.58 14.11
CA THR A 168 1.42 -2.02 14.01
C THR A 168 1.43 -0.50 14.06
N PHE A 169 0.34 0.13 13.61
CA PHE A 169 0.20 1.58 13.65
C PHE A 169 -1.01 2.00 14.49
N GLU A 170 -0.79 2.92 15.44
CA GLU A 170 -1.88 3.67 16.04
C GLU A 170 -2.32 4.77 15.05
N SER A 171 -3.63 4.96 14.89
CA SER A 171 -4.20 6.07 14.12
C SER A 171 -3.70 7.43 14.64
N PRO A 172 -3.75 8.48 13.79
CA PRO A 172 -3.50 9.84 14.26
C PRO A 172 -4.45 10.18 15.42
N ASP A 173 -4.01 11.06 16.33
CA ASP A 173 -4.81 11.46 17.50
C ASP A 173 -4.42 12.88 17.95
N VAL A 174 -5.37 13.80 18.06
CA VAL A 174 -5.11 15.19 18.52
C VAL A 174 -4.69 15.27 19.98
N ASN A 175 -5.01 14.26 20.80
CA ASN A 175 -4.68 14.18 22.22
C ASN A 175 -3.37 13.43 22.51
N ARG A 176 -2.85 12.66 21.55
CA ARG A 176 -1.64 11.83 21.75
C ARG A 176 -0.57 12.01 20.68
N GLY A 177 -0.93 12.49 19.50
CA GLY A 177 -0.05 12.64 18.34
C GLY A 177 0.79 13.91 18.39
N ASP A 178 1.97 13.83 17.79
CA ASP A 178 2.88 14.95 17.56
C ASP A 178 3.11 15.15 16.05
N TYR A 179 3.95 16.13 15.68
CA TYR A 179 4.30 16.38 14.28
C TYR A 179 4.94 15.16 13.59
N ARG A 180 5.83 14.46 14.30
CA ARG A 180 6.60 13.32 13.79
C ARG A 180 5.89 12.00 14.09
N PHE A 181 6.26 10.95 13.37
CA PHE A 181 5.88 9.59 13.76
C PHE A 181 6.61 9.22 15.05
N GLU A 182 5.91 8.57 15.97
CA GLU A 182 6.43 8.26 17.30
C GLU A 182 6.38 6.76 17.57
N PRO A 183 7.49 6.10 17.93
CA PRO A 183 7.47 4.73 18.40
C PRO A 183 6.81 4.68 19.79
N THR A 184 5.69 3.97 19.91
CA THR A 184 4.95 3.83 21.18
C THR A 184 5.35 2.58 21.95
N SER A 185 5.90 1.59 21.23
CA SER A 185 6.54 0.39 21.76
C SER A 185 7.49 -0.17 20.71
N ASN A 186 8.19 -1.27 21.04
CA ASN A 186 9.05 -2.00 20.08
C ASN A 186 8.29 -2.56 18.86
N THR A 187 6.96 -2.56 18.90
CA THR A 187 6.10 -3.16 17.87
C THR A 187 5.00 -2.22 17.37
N SER A 188 4.98 -0.96 17.81
CA SER A 188 3.91 -0.04 17.45
C SER A 188 4.40 1.39 17.25
N VAL A 189 3.88 2.04 16.21
CA VAL A 189 4.19 3.44 15.85
C VAL A 189 2.89 4.25 15.80
N ARG A 190 2.85 5.40 16.46
CA ARG A 190 1.77 6.36 16.30
C ARG A 190 1.98 7.20 15.05
N TYR A 191 0.91 7.35 14.29
CA TYR A 191 0.92 8.18 13.10
C TYR A 191 1.21 9.65 13.45
N GLY A 192 2.19 10.25 12.76
CA GLY A 192 2.52 11.65 12.96
C GLY A 192 1.46 12.57 12.36
N LEU A 193 0.96 13.53 13.13
CA LEU A 193 -0.03 14.50 12.66
C LEU A 193 0.49 15.32 11.48
N GLY A 194 1.80 15.54 11.38
CA GLY A 194 2.44 16.27 10.28
C GLY A 194 2.38 15.55 8.92
N ALA A 195 2.13 14.24 8.91
CA ALA A 195 2.00 13.45 7.68
C ALA A 195 0.58 13.45 7.11
N ILE A 196 -0.35 14.21 7.71
CA ILE A 196 -1.71 14.39 7.18
C ILE A 196 -1.69 15.48 6.10
N LYS A 197 -2.27 15.21 4.93
CA LYS A 197 -2.33 16.17 3.83
C LYS A 197 -3.08 17.42 4.26
N GLY A 198 -2.43 18.57 4.15
CA GLY A 198 -3.03 19.86 4.52
C GLY A 198 -2.82 20.27 5.98
N THR A 199 -2.03 19.52 6.76
CA THR A 199 -1.50 19.98 8.05
C THR A 199 -0.11 20.58 7.84
N GLY A 200 0.11 21.81 8.29
CA GLY A 200 1.45 22.41 8.33
C GLY A 200 2.12 22.24 9.70
N GLU A 201 3.45 22.27 9.75
CA GLU A 201 4.22 22.16 11.00
C GLU A 201 3.77 23.18 12.05
N GLN A 202 3.52 24.42 11.64
CA GLN A 202 3.03 25.48 12.53
C GLN A 202 1.64 25.20 13.10
N ALA A 203 0.76 24.58 12.31
CA ALA A 203 -0.58 24.20 12.76
C ALA A 203 -0.50 23.08 13.81
N ILE A 204 0.33 22.06 13.56
CA ILE A 204 0.52 20.98 14.53
C ILE A 204 1.21 21.48 15.80
N ALA A 205 2.21 22.35 15.68
CA ALA A 205 2.85 22.97 16.84
C ALA A 205 1.85 23.77 17.69
N ALA A 206 0.90 24.47 17.06
CA ALA A 206 -0.17 25.17 17.78
C ALA A 206 -1.11 24.22 18.52
N ILE A 207 -1.47 23.08 17.91
CA ILE A 207 -2.28 22.03 18.54
C ILE A 207 -1.57 21.47 19.78
N VAL A 208 -0.29 21.11 19.64
CA VAL A 208 0.51 20.56 20.73
C VAL A 208 0.67 21.59 21.85
N ALA A 209 0.95 22.86 21.53
CA ALA A 209 1.05 23.93 22.51
C ALA A 209 -0.26 24.11 23.31
N ALA A 210 -1.41 24.17 22.62
CA ALA A 210 -2.71 24.28 23.26
C ALA A 210 -3.01 23.08 24.17
N ARG A 211 -2.61 21.87 23.77
CA ARG A 211 -2.74 20.64 24.56
C ARG A 211 -1.83 20.64 25.80
N VAL A 212 -0.60 21.14 25.68
CA VAL A 212 0.34 21.24 26.82
C VAL A 212 -0.16 22.25 27.85
N ASP A 213 -0.72 23.38 27.41
CA ASP A 213 -1.20 24.45 28.29
C ASP A 213 -2.51 24.08 29.02
N GLY A 214 -3.50 23.54 28.29
CA GLY A 214 -4.83 23.26 28.83
C GLY A 214 -5.17 21.80 29.07
N GLY A 215 -4.24 20.86 28.87
CA GLY A 215 -4.49 19.41 28.97
C GLY A 215 -5.13 18.80 27.73
N SER A 216 -5.64 17.56 27.84
CA SER A 216 -6.33 16.89 26.72
C SER A 216 -7.57 17.67 26.28
N PHE A 217 -7.81 17.69 24.98
CA PHE A 217 -9.07 18.18 24.40
C PHE A 217 -10.22 17.26 24.79
N THR A 218 -11.38 17.84 25.06
CA THR A 218 -12.59 17.10 25.45
C THR A 218 -13.63 17.00 24.33
N SER A 219 -13.62 17.94 23.39
CA SER A 219 -14.57 17.98 22.26
C SER A 219 -13.95 18.70 21.04
N LEU A 220 -14.69 18.70 19.92
CA LEU A 220 -14.34 19.51 18.75
C LEU A 220 -14.40 21.01 19.06
N TYR A 221 -15.35 21.43 19.89
CA TYR A 221 -15.51 22.84 20.28
C TYR A 221 -14.37 23.30 21.18
N ASP A 222 -14.03 22.53 22.21
CA ASP A 222 -12.87 22.78 23.09
C ASP A 222 -11.57 22.92 22.27
N PHE A 223 -11.36 22.02 21.31
CA PHE A 223 -10.24 22.11 20.38
C PHE A 223 -10.25 23.42 19.57
N CYS A 224 -11.39 23.80 18.98
CA CYS A 224 -11.51 25.02 18.17
C CYS A 224 -11.38 26.31 18.99
N VAL A 225 -11.75 26.30 20.28
CA VAL A 225 -11.59 27.44 21.19
C VAL A 225 -10.13 27.62 21.59
N ARG A 226 -9.42 26.53 21.90
CA ARG A 226 -8.07 26.57 22.48
C ARG A 226 -6.95 26.70 21.45
N VAL A 227 -7.13 26.15 20.25
CA VAL A 227 -6.09 26.20 19.22
C VAL A 227 -6.12 27.53 18.48
N GLU A 228 -4.98 28.20 18.39
CA GLU A 228 -4.86 29.52 17.77
C GLU A 228 -5.31 29.50 16.30
N ARG A 229 -6.38 30.24 16.01
CA ARG A 229 -7.10 30.19 14.72
C ARG A 229 -6.39 30.86 13.56
N THR A 230 -5.42 31.73 13.85
CA THR A 230 -4.50 32.28 12.84
C THR A 230 -3.60 31.18 12.25
N LYS A 231 -3.40 30.08 13.00
CA LYS A 231 -2.52 28.96 12.64
C LYS A 231 -3.27 27.73 12.14
N ILE A 232 -4.57 27.60 12.42
CA ILE A 232 -5.41 26.47 11.96
C ILE A 232 -6.65 26.94 11.20
N ASN A 233 -6.86 26.37 10.01
CA ASN A 233 -8.04 26.66 9.19
C ASN A 233 -9.00 25.46 9.14
N LYS A 234 -10.23 25.69 8.68
CA LYS A 234 -11.28 24.66 8.56
C LYS A 234 -10.81 23.43 7.78
N ARG A 235 -10.07 23.63 6.68
CA ARG A 235 -9.57 22.55 5.84
C ARG A 235 -8.57 21.64 6.58
N THR A 236 -7.74 22.21 7.45
CA THR A 236 -6.83 21.44 8.32
C THR A 236 -7.62 20.60 9.32
N VAL A 237 -8.65 21.17 9.96
CA VAL A 237 -9.53 20.43 10.89
C VAL A 237 -10.27 19.31 10.18
N GLU A 238 -10.85 19.57 9.01
CA GLU A 238 -11.47 18.53 8.19
C GLU A 238 -10.51 17.41 7.82
N ALA A 239 -9.26 17.74 7.45
CA ALA A 239 -8.24 16.74 7.13
C ALA A 239 -7.88 15.88 8.34
N LEU A 240 -7.74 16.49 9.52
CA LEU A 240 -7.53 15.78 10.79
C LEU A 240 -8.70 14.84 11.11
N ILE A 241 -9.95 15.29 10.97
CA ILE A 241 -11.13 14.45 11.17
C ILE A 241 -11.15 13.29 10.16
N LYS A 242 -10.93 13.58 8.87
CA LYS A 242 -10.89 12.57 7.80
C LYS A 242 -9.79 11.54 8.02
N ALA A 243 -8.65 11.93 8.58
CA ALA A 243 -7.55 11.04 8.95
C ALA A 243 -7.79 10.22 10.24
N GLY A 244 -8.82 10.56 11.02
CA GLY A 244 -9.15 9.88 12.28
C GLY A 244 -8.57 10.48 13.53
N ALA A 245 -7.96 11.68 13.46
CA ALA A 245 -7.33 12.32 14.60
C ALA A 245 -8.29 12.65 15.76
N PHE A 246 -9.60 12.66 15.48
CA PHE A 246 -10.65 12.95 16.46
C PHE A 246 -11.42 11.70 16.91
N ASP A 247 -11.05 10.49 16.46
CA ASP A 247 -11.84 9.29 16.70
C ASP A 247 -11.97 8.93 18.19
N ASN A 248 -10.97 9.29 19.02
CA ASN A 248 -11.03 9.13 20.47
C ASN A 248 -11.96 10.14 21.18
N LEU A 249 -12.34 11.22 20.50
CA LEU A 249 -13.32 12.21 20.99
C LEU A 249 -14.73 11.86 20.51
N GLN A 250 -14.86 11.52 19.23
CA GLN A 250 -16.13 11.15 18.60
C GLN A 250 -15.87 10.27 17.38
N LEU A 251 -16.42 9.04 17.40
CA LEU A 251 -16.26 8.06 16.32
C LEU A 251 -17.03 8.45 15.05
N ASN A 252 -18.11 9.22 15.17
CA ASN A 252 -18.90 9.66 14.02
C ASN A 252 -18.21 10.82 13.27
N ARG A 253 -17.23 10.48 12.43
CA ARG A 253 -16.52 11.44 11.56
C ARG A 253 -17.45 12.27 10.67
N ALA A 254 -18.61 11.74 10.28
CA ALA A 254 -19.59 12.47 9.45
C ALA A 254 -20.22 13.62 10.24
N SER A 255 -20.63 13.36 11.48
CA SER A 255 -21.15 14.37 12.40
C SER A 255 -20.10 15.43 12.76
N LEU A 256 -18.86 15.01 13.01
CA LEU A 256 -17.74 15.95 13.23
C LEU A 256 -17.53 16.88 12.04
N LEU A 257 -17.49 16.34 10.81
CA LEU A 257 -17.32 17.14 9.60
C LEU A 257 -18.48 18.12 9.39
N ALA A 258 -19.72 17.69 9.61
CA ALA A 258 -20.90 18.55 9.51
C ALA A 258 -20.91 19.68 10.57
N SER A 259 -20.19 19.49 11.68
CA SER A 259 -20.15 20.44 12.81
C SER A 259 -18.95 21.39 12.77
N VAL A 260 -18.03 21.28 11.81
CA VAL A 260 -16.82 22.12 11.73
C VAL A 260 -17.17 23.60 11.66
N ASP A 261 -18.15 23.99 10.84
CA ASP A 261 -18.54 25.38 10.68
C ASP A 261 -19.07 25.97 12.00
N GLN A 262 -19.96 25.24 12.66
CA GLN A 262 -20.54 25.61 13.95
C GLN A 262 -19.48 25.69 15.05
N ALA A 263 -18.47 24.80 15.04
CA ALA A 263 -17.38 24.82 16.02
C ALA A 263 -16.50 26.08 15.88
N PHE A 264 -16.22 26.51 14.65
CA PHE A 264 -15.49 27.76 14.42
C PHE A 264 -16.30 29.00 14.83
N GLU A 265 -17.61 29.01 14.57
CA GLU A 265 -18.51 30.08 15.01
C GLU A 265 -18.59 30.17 16.53
N PHE A 266 -18.71 29.03 17.21
CA PHE A 266 -18.69 28.96 18.68
C PHE A 266 -17.39 29.52 19.26
N ALA A 267 -16.24 29.17 18.67
CA ALA A 267 -14.95 29.73 19.08
C ALA A 267 -14.87 31.25 18.85
N LEU A 268 -15.49 31.79 17.78
CA LEU A 268 -15.55 33.25 17.52
C LEU A 268 -16.36 33.97 18.58
N ALA A 269 -17.54 33.44 18.91
CA ALA A 269 -18.39 33.99 19.95
C ALA A 269 -17.69 33.96 21.32
N THR A 270 -17.02 32.85 21.65
CA THR A 270 -16.32 32.68 22.93
C THR A 270 -15.18 33.70 23.11
N GLU A 271 -14.34 33.89 22.08
CA GLU A 271 -13.26 34.89 22.15
C GLU A 271 -13.81 36.33 22.23
N ALA A 272 -14.88 36.63 21.49
CA ALA A 272 -15.52 37.94 21.53
C ALA A 272 -16.08 38.26 22.94
N ASN A 273 -16.69 37.27 23.60
CA ASN A 273 -17.24 37.43 24.94
C ASN A 273 -16.15 37.62 26.00
N ALA A 274 -15.04 36.88 25.90
CA ALA A 274 -13.89 37.04 26.81
C ALA A 274 -13.32 38.47 26.77
N ASN A 275 -13.29 39.08 25.58
CA ASN A 275 -12.82 40.45 25.37
C ASN A 275 -13.84 41.53 25.80
N GLN A 276 -15.09 41.17 26.08
CA GLN A 276 -16.16 42.09 26.52
C GLN A 276 -16.39 42.09 28.04
N GLY A 277 -15.85 41.12 28.78
CA GLY A 277 -16.12 40.88 30.21
C GLY A 277 -15.64 41.94 31.22
N GLY A 278 -15.23 43.14 30.78
CA GLY A 278 -14.72 44.20 31.67
C GLY A 278 -15.68 45.37 31.96
N LEU A 279 -16.72 45.59 31.16
CA LEU A 279 -17.52 46.83 31.21
C LEU A 279 -19.02 46.64 31.51
N PHE A 280 -19.54 45.40 31.50
CA PHE A 280 -20.97 45.11 31.63
C PHE A 280 -21.33 44.08 32.71
N ASP A 281 -20.41 43.72 33.61
CA ASP A 281 -20.63 42.75 34.71
C ASP A 281 -21.55 43.27 35.85
N MET A 282 -22.35 44.31 35.59
CA MET A 282 -23.25 44.96 36.56
C MET A 282 -24.70 45.08 36.06
N SER A 283 -25.08 44.34 35.01
CA SER A 283 -26.47 44.34 34.50
C SER A 283 -26.88 42.95 34.02
N ASP A 284 -27.74 42.30 34.80
CA ASP A 284 -28.48 41.10 34.40
C ASP A 284 -29.23 41.32 33.07
N SER A 285 -28.81 40.60 32.01
CA SER A 285 -29.67 39.72 31.19
C SER A 285 -29.03 39.43 29.82
N HIS A 286 -29.02 38.13 29.47
CA HIS A 286 -28.49 37.52 28.23
C HIS A 286 -26.99 37.27 28.19
N ALA A 287 -26.45 36.62 29.23
CA ALA A 287 -25.21 35.86 29.08
C ALA A 287 -25.38 34.87 27.91
N ALA A 288 -24.66 35.10 26.82
CA ALA A 288 -24.53 34.12 25.75
C ALA A 288 -24.08 32.80 26.39
N SER A 289 -24.86 31.74 26.20
CA SER A 289 -24.58 30.44 26.80
C SER A 289 -23.15 30.03 26.46
N THR A 290 -22.31 29.86 27.48
CA THR A 290 -20.96 29.29 27.36
C THR A 290 -20.99 27.78 27.13
N GLN A 291 -22.18 27.20 27.02
CA GLN A 291 -22.39 25.78 26.77
C GLN A 291 -22.12 25.46 25.31
N GLU A 292 -21.33 24.40 25.08
CA GLU A 292 -21.08 23.86 23.75
C GLU A 292 -22.41 23.40 23.11
N PRO A 293 -22.67 23.77 21.84
CA PRO A 293 -23.78 23.22 21.10
C PRO A 293 -23.65 21.71 20.89
N GLU A 294 -24.77 21.02 20.65
CA GLU A 294 -24.72 19.64 20.17
C GLU A 294 -24.15 19.57 18.76
N LEU A 295 -23.43 18.48 18.47
CA LEU A 295 -22.95 18.19 17.12
C LEU A 295 -24.14 17.94 16.18
N VAL A 296 -23.97 18.31 14.91
CA VAL A 296 -24.96 18.05 13.87
C VAL A 296 -25.15 16.54 13.72
N GLU A 297 -26.38 16.06 13.96
CA GLU A 297 -26.72 14.65 13.78
C GLU A 297 -26.58 14.26 12.31
N THR A 298 -25.77 13.24 12.04
CA THR A 298 -25.51 12.74 10.69
C THR A 298 -25.30 11.24 10.75
N MET A 299 -25.79 10.50 9.75
CA MET A 299 -25.56 9.07 9.65
C MET A 299 -24.04 8.78 9.56
N PRO A 300 -23.49 7.85 10.37
CA PRO A 300 -22.08 7.48 10.29
C PRO A 300 -21.68 6.99 8.90
N PHE A 301 -20.43 7.24 8.52
CA PHE A 301 -19.90 6.71 7.26
C PHE A 301 -19.89 5.18 7.25
N GLY A 302 -20.28 4.59 6.11
CA GLY A 302 -19.95 3.20 5.79
C GLY A 302 -18.44 2.98 5.64
N ILE A 303 -18.01 1.72 5.57
CA ILE A 303 -16.59 1.35 5.54
C ILE A 303 -15.87 2.01 4.35
N LYS A 304 -16.41 1.90 3.13
CA LYS A 304 -15.81 2.51 1.93
C LYS A 304 -15.73 4.03 2.04
N ALA A 305 -16.81 4.69 2.46
CA ALA A 305 -16.82 6.15 2.61
C ALA A 305 -15.77 6.63 3.63
N ARG A 306 -15.66 5.94 4.77
CA ARG A 306 -14.66 6.23 5.81
C ARG A 306 -13.23 6.04 5.30
N LEU A 307 -12.95 4.92 4.63
CA LEU A 307 -11.63 4.62 4.08
C LEU A 307 -11.25 5.56 2.93
N VAL A 308 -12.19 5.94 2.07
CA VAL A 308 -11.96 6.93 0.99
C VAL A 308 -11.64 8.30 1.59
N ALA A 309 -12.35 8.72 2.63
CA ALA A 309 -12.02 9.94 3.38
C ALA A 309 -10.62 9.87 3.99
N GLU A 310 -10.28 8.72 4.60
CA GLU A 310 -8.95 8.46 5.15
C GLU A 310 -7.85 8.55 4.09
N LYS A 311 -7.99 7.86 2.95
CA LYS A 311 -7.03 7.92 1.84
C LYS A 311 -6.87 9.34 1.29
N THR A 312 -7.92 10.15 1.31
CA THR A 312 -7.84 11.55 0.88
C THR A 312 -6.95 12.38 1.82
N ALA A 313 -6.97 12.09 3.13
CA ALA A 313 -6.19 12.80 4.14
C ALA A 313 -4.78 12.20 4.35
N ILE A 314 -4.64 10.88 4.32
CA ILE A 314 -3.40 10.14 4.62
C ILE A 314 -2.63 9.77 3.34
N GLY A 315 -3.33 9.56 2.23
CA GLY A 315 -2.77 9.10 0.95
C GLY A 315 -2.88 7.59 0.70
N PHE A 316 -3.17 6.80 1.74
CA PHE A 316 -3.42 5.36 1.66
C PHE A 316 -4.40 4.93 2.76
N TYR A 317 -4.89 3.68 2.68
CA TYR A 317 -5.75 3.10 3.71
C TYR A 317 -4.88 2.62 4.89
N LEU A 318 -5.05 3.26 6.04
CA LEU A 318 -4.33 3.00 7.29
C LEU A 318 -5.12 2.03 8.18
N SER A 319 -6.43 2.26 8.33
CA SER A 319 -7.23 1.58 9.36
C SER A 319 -7.90 0.28 8.90
N GLY A 320 -7.80 -0.08 7.61
CA GLY A 320 -8.42 -1.29 7.08
C GLY A 320 -8.26 -1.45 5.59
N HIS A 321 -8.97 -2.42 5.02
CA HIS A 321 -8.95 -2.73 3.60
C HIS A 321 -10.35 -2.54 2.99
N LEU A 322 -10.44 -2.00 1.76
CA LEU A 322 -11.75 -1.79 1.12
C LEU A 322 -12.54 -3.09 0.94
N PHE A 323 -11.86 -4.22 0.81
CA PHE A 323 -12.51 -5.53 0.71
C PHE A 323 -13.28 -5.93 1.98
N ASP A 324 -12.93 -5.36 3.14
CA ASP A 324 -13.59 -5.66 4.43
C ASP A 324 -15.10 -5.38 4.39
N GLU A 325 -15.54 -4.42 3.57
CA GLU A 325 -16.96 -4.05 3.45
C GLU A 325 -17.81 -5.17 2.86
N VAL A 326 -17.24 -5.98 1.97
CA VAL A 326 -17.97 -6.93 1.12
C VAL A 326 -17.55 -8.37 1.33
N GLU A 327 -16.48 -8.62 2.08
CA GLU A 327 -15.88 -9.94 2.27
C GLU A 327 -16.94 -10.98 2.68
N ALA A 328 -17.76 -10.68 3.69
CA ALA A 328 -18.76 -11.62 4.21
C ALA A 328 -19.81 -12.06 3.17
N GLU A 329 -20.20 -11.18 2.24
CA GLU A 329 -21.15 -11.50 1.17
C GLU A 329 -20.45 -12.25 0.04
N VAL A 330 -19.36 -11.68 -0.45
CA VAL A 330 -18.62 -12.17 -1.61
C VAL A 330 -18.09 -13.58 -1.38
N ARG A 331 -17.65 -13.91 -0.15
CA ARG A 331 -17.15 -15.24 0.20
C ARG A 331 -18.23 -16.33 0.16
N GLN A 332 -19.52 -15.99 0.02
CA GLN A 332 -20.57 -16.99 -0.18
C GLN A 332 -20.55 -17.61 -1.58
N PHE A 333 -20.11 -16.85 -2.60
CA PHE A 333 -20.07 -17.31 -4.00
C PHE A 333 -18.65 -17.33 -4.62
N ALA A 334 -17.75 -16.44 -4.18
CA ALA A 334 -16.34 -16.39 -4.56
C ALA A 334 -15.47 -16.87 -3.38
N LYS A 335 -15.59 -18.17 -3.06
CA LYS A 335 -15.00 -18.78 -1.85
C LYS A 335 -13.47 -18.78 -1.82
N LEU A 336 -12.81 -18.79 -2.98
CA LEU A 336 -11.36 -18.91 -3.09
C LEU A 336 -10.68 -17.57 -2.80
N LYS A 337 -9.71 -17.58 -1.89
CA LYS A 337 -8.84 -16.45 -1.59
C LYS A 337 -7.65 -16.41 -2.55
N ILE A 338 -7.05 -15.24 -2.74
CA ILE A 338 -5.87 -15.10 -3.60
C ILE A 338 -4.68 -15.86 -3.01
N GLU A 339 -4.48 -15.81 -1.68
CA GLU A 339 -3.39 -16.55 -1.01
C GLU A 339 -3.43 -18.07 -1.25
N ASP A 340 -4.64 -18.62 -1.41
CA ASP A 340 -4.90 -20.06 -1.60
C ASP A 340 -4.88 -20.48 -3.08
N LEU A 341 -4.61 -19.55 -4.00
CA LEU A 341 -4.71 -19.80 -5.43
C LEU A 341 -3.54 -20.66 -5.92
N LEU A 342 -3.86 -21.88 -6.33
CA LEU A 342 -2.91 -22.81 -6.94
C LEU A 342 -2.87 -22.68 -8.47
N ASP A 343 -1.71 -22.97 -9.06
CA ASP A 343 -1.52 -23.00 -10.51
C ASP A 343 -2.45 -24.06 -11.14
N SER A 344 -3.50 -23.61 -11.81
CA SER A 344 -4.45 -24.45 -12.52
C SER A 344 -4.92 -23.79 -13.82
N ARG A 345 -5.24 -24.61 -14.82
CA ARG A 345 -5.88 -24.17 -16.06
C ARG A 345 -7.39 -24.00 -15.92
N ASP A 346 -7.95 -24.39 -14.78
CA ASP A 346 -9.38 -24.24 -14.52
C ASP A 346 -9.76 -22.78 -14.43
N THR A 347 -10.98 -22.50 -14.86
CA THR A 347 -11.56 -21.18 -14.65
C THR A 347 -11.92 -21.00 -13.18
N ARG A 348 -11.47 -19.91 -12.58
CA ARG A 348 -11.71 -19.53 -11.18
C ARG A 348 -12.44 -18.21 -11.12
N ILE A 349 -13.25 -18.04 -10.08
CA ILE A 349 -13.91 -16.78 -9.74
C ILE A 349 -13.15 -16.19 -8.57
N LEU A 350 -12.72 -14.95 -8.72
CA LEU A 350 -12.08 -14.16 -7.68
C LEU A 350 -12.85 -12.86 -7.49
N ALA A 351 -12.78 -12.32 -6.30
CA ALA A 351 -13.32 -11.01 -6.00
C ALA A 351 -12.29 -10.24 -5.20
N ALA A 352 -12.02 -9.01 -5.61
CA ALA A 352 -10.92 -8.23 -5.11
C ALA A 352 -11.06 -6.77 -5.50
N ILE A 353 -10.25 -5.91 -4.87
CA ILE A 353 -10.11 -4.51 -5.20
C ILE A 353 -9.07 -4.34 -6.30
N VAL A 354 -9.39 -3.54 -7.31
CA VAL A 354 -8.45 -3.19 -8.39
C VAL A 354 -7.44 -2.17 -7.89
N THR A 355 -6.15 -2.42 -8.15
CA THR A 355 -5.05 -1.48 -7.86
C THR A 355 -4.00 -1.49 -8.98
N ASP A 356 -3.15 -0.46 -9.03
CA ASP A 356 -2.00 -0.34 -9.94
C ASP A 356 -2.34 -0.57 -11.43
N LEU A 357 -3.48 -0.02 -11.90
CA LEU A 357 -3.91 -0.18 -13.29
C LEU A 357 -3.00 0.58 -14.26
N ARG A 358 -2.51 -0.13 -15.27
CA ARG A 358 -1.67 0.41 -16.35
C ARG A 358 -2.00 -0.20 -17.70
N VAL A 359 -1.87 0.60 -18.75
CA VAL A 359 -2.07 0.18 -20.14
C VAL A 359 -0.72 -0.03 -20.79
N ILE A 360 -0.51 -1.20 -21.40
CA ILE A 360 0.70 -1.51 -22.17
C ILE A 360 0.35 -1.81 -23.63
N ASN A 361 1.26 -1.44 -24.54
CA ASN A 361 1.14 -1.78 -25.95
C ASN A 361 1.71 -3.18 -26.18
N GLY A 362 0.85 -4.15 -26.47
CA GLY A 362 1.24 -5.53 -26.80
C GLY A 362 1.27 -5.77 -28.31
N ASN A 363 1.82 -6.93 -28.71
CA ASN A 363 1.95 -7.32 -30.12
C ASN A 363 0.60 -7.51 -30.84
N ARG A 364 -0.49 -7.72 -30.10
CA ARG A 364 -1.85 -7.97 -30.63
C ARG A 364 -2.85 -6.88 -30.24
N GLY A 365 -2.38 -5.70 -29.85
CA GLY A 365 -3.19 -4.60 -29.33
C GLY A 365 -2.86 -4.26 -27.89
N LYS A 366 -3.63 -3.33 -27.30
CA LYS A 366 -3.40 -2.90 -25.92
C LYS A 366 -3.80 -4.00 -24.94
N ILE A 367 -2.97 -4.19 -23.93
CA ILE A 367 -3.25 -5.06 -22.80
C ILE A 367 -3.30 -4.17 -21.56
N ILE A 368 -4.33 -4.35 -20.75
CA ILE A 368 -4.49 -3.61 -19.51
C ILE A 368 -4.08 -4.57 -18.39
N ILE A 369 -3.10 -4.14 -17.59
CA ILE A 369 -2.57 -4.89 -16.46
C ILE A 369 -2.91 -4.13 -15.19
N PHE A 370 -3.37 -4.84 -14.18
CA PHE A 370 -3.68 -4.30 -12.86
C PHE A 370 -3.41 -5.38 -11.82
N LYS A 371 -3.62 -5.07 -10.54
CA LYS A 371 -3.57 -6.03 -9.45
C LYS A 371 -4.96 -6.21 -8.85
N LEU A 372 -5.24 -7.45 -8.46
CA LEU A 372 -6.37 -7.84 -7.64
C LEU A 372 -5.86 -7.98 -6.21
N ASP A 373 -6.42 -7.21 -5.28
CA ASP A 373 -6.13 -7.27 -3.85
C ASP A 373 -7.37 -7.68 -3.06
N ASP A 374 -7.35 -8.85 -2.42
CA ASP A 374 -8.45 -9.37 -1.61
C ASP A 374 -8.15 -9.36 -0.11
N LYS A 375 -7.19 -8.51 0.33
CA LYS A 375 -6.60 -8.45 1.69
C LYS A 375 -5.66 -9.61 2.03
N THR A 376 -5.85 -10.78 1.44
CA THR A 376 -5.03 -11.97 1.77
C THR A 376 -3.72 -11.98 1.00
N ASP A 377 -3.76 -11.62 -0.30
CA ASP A 377 -2.59 -11.44 -1.14
C ASP A 377 -2.95 -10.56 -2.35
N THR A 378 -1.93 -10.15 -3.12
CA THR A 378 -2.07 -9.39 -4.36
C THR A 378 -1.68 -10.21 -5.57
N LEU A 379 -2.52 -10.21 -6.61
CA LEU A 379 -2.30 -10.98 -7.83
C LEU A 379 -2.33 -10.07 -9.06
N GLU A 380 -1.28 -10.14 -9.89
CA GLU A 380 -1.29 -9.43 -11.17
C GLU A 380 -2.34 -10.05 -12.11
N ALA A 381 -3.19 -9.22 -12.67
CA ALA A 381 -4.26 -9.60 -13.58
C ALA A 381 -4.16 -8.83 -14.90
N SER A 382 -4.72 -9.40 -15.96
CA SER A 382 -4.78 -8.72 -17.26
C SER A 382 -6.09 -8.97 -18.00
N VAL A 383 -6.54 -7.94 -18.71
CA VAL A 383 -7.65 -7.98 -19.66
C VAL A 383 -7.19 -7.48 -21.04
N ASP A 384 -7.91 -7.88 -22.08
CA ASP A 384 -7.76 -7.28 -23.40
C ASP A 384 -8.50 -5.93 -23.51
N GLU A 385 -8.24 -5.20 -24.59
CA GLU A 385 -8.80 -3.88 -24.84
C GLU A 385 -10.33 -3.89 -24.95
N ALA A 386 -10.92 -4.96 -25.51
CA ALA A 386 -12.37 -5.09 -25.65
C ALA A 386 -13.05 -5.22 -24.27
N THR A 387 -12.54 -6.12 -23.43
CA THR A 387 -13.04 -6.35 -22.07
C THR A 387 -12.86 -5.10 -21.20
N TYR A 388 -11.72 -4.40 -21.34
CA TYR A 388 -11.50 -3.14 -20.65
C TYR A 388 -12.48 -2.06 -21.08
N ASN A 389 -12.69 -1.87 -22.39
CA ASN A 389 -13.59 -0.84 -22.90
C ASN A 389 -15.06 -1.08 -22.46
N ALA A 390 -15.48 -2.34 -22.38
CA ALA A 390 -16.81 -2.69 -21.86
C ALA A 390 -16.97 -2.44 -20.35
N ASN A 391 -15.88 -2.44 -19.58
CA ASN A 391 -15.90 -2.40 -18.10
C ASN A 391 -15.07 -1.26 -17.50
N ARG A 392 -14.88 -0.14 -18.22
CA ARG A 392 -14.01 0.97 -17.77
C ARG A 392 -14.36 1.54 -16.41
N ASN A 393 -15.65 1.54 -16.06
CA ASN A 393 -16.12 2.07 -14.78
C ASN A 393 -15.80 1.12 -13.61
N LEU A 394 -15.61 -0.17 -13.88
CA LEU A 394 -15.30 -1.20 -12.89
C LEU A 394 -13.79 -1.43 -12.76
N LEU A 395 -13.08 -1.38 -13.88
CA LEU A 395 -11.63 -1.53 -13.94
C LEU A 395 -10.96 -0.17 -13.76
N LYS A 396 -11.00 0.34 -12.53
CA LYS A 396 -10.26 1.51 -12.07
C LYS A 396 -9.84 1.29 -10.62
N ASP A 397 -8.83 2.01 -10.16
CA ASP A 397 -8.32 1.86 -8.80
C ASP A 397 -9.41 2.06 -7.74
N ASP A 398 -9.32 1.30 -6.65
CA ASP A 398 -10.22 1.31 -5.49
C ASP A 398 -11.63 0.77 -5.73
N GLU A 399 -11.92 0.16 -6.89
CA GLU A 399 -13.20 -0.51 -7.12
C GLU A 399 -13.13 -2.01 -6.87
N LEU A 400 -14.22 -2.52 -6.29
CA LEU A 400 -14.48 -3.95 -6.19
C LEU A 400 -14.85 -4.51 -7.55
N VAL A 401 -14.20 -5.60 -7.91
CA VAL A 401 -14.56 -6.40 -9.09
C VAL A 401 -14.68 -7.86 -8.72
N ILE A 402 -15.67 -8.51 -9.32
CA ILE A 402 -15.78 -9.96 -9.35
C ILE A 402 -15.34 -10.39 -10.75
N VAL A 403 -14.30 -11.20 -10.82
CA VAL A 403 -13.68 -11.61 -12.08
C VAL A 403 -13.72 -13.11 -12.24
N GLN A 404 -13.94 -13.56 -13.47
CA GLN A 404 -13.78 -14.95 -13.86
C GLN A 404 -12.63 -15.06 -14.86
N GLY A 405 -11.70 -15.98 -14.60
CA GLY A 405 -10.48 -16.08 -15.40
C GLY A 405 -9.66 -17.33 -15.10
N THR A 406 -8.48 -17.41 -15.69
CA THR A 406 -7.54 -18.54 -15.52
C THR A 406 -6.20 -18.02 -15.04
N LEU A 407 -5.57 -18.72 -14.10
CA LEU A 407 -4.22 -18.40 -13.66
C LEU A 407 -3.19 -18.92 -14.67
N GLN A 408 -2.33 -18.03 -15.15
CA GLN A 408 -1.18 -18.39 -15.96
C GLN A 408 0.05 -18.47 -15.06
N GLY A 409 0.77 -19.59 -15.16
CA GLY A 409 1.98 -19.83 -14.38
C GLY A 409 3.08 -18.81 -14.69
N ALA A 410 4.02 -18.67 -13.76
CA ALA A 410 5.16 -17.80 -13.92
C ALA A 410 6.04 -18.23 -15.11
N SER A 411 6.56 -17.25 -15.84
CA SER A 411 7.56 -17.43 -16.91
C SER A 411 8.85 -16.71 -16.53
N GLU A 412 9.95 -16.97 -17.24
CA GLU A 412 11.24 -16.29 -17.00
C GLU A 412 11.17 -14.75 -17.09
N ARG A 413 10.15 -14.21 -17.79
CA ARG A 413 9.95 -12.76 -17.98
C ARG A 413 8.86 -12.14 -17.11
N PHE A 414 7.92 -12.95 -16.61
CA PHE A 414 6.71 -12.44 -15.93
C PHE A 414 6.33 -13.38 -14.78
N GLY A 415 5.96 -12.81 -13.63
CA GLY A 415 5.37 -13.57 -12.53
C GLY A 415 4.03 -14.21 -12.89
N ARG A 416 3.41 -14.90 -11.92
CA ARG A 416 2.06 -15.43 -12.05
C ARG A 416 1.09 -14.32 -12.48
N ARG A 417 0.22 -14.61 -13.46
CA ARG A 417 -0.73 -13.63 -13.99
C ARG A 417 -2.10 -14.24 -14.19
N PHE A 418 -3.14 -13.57 -13.67
CA PHE A 418 -4.52 -13.97 -13.85
C PHE A 418 -5.10 -13.36 -15.13
N LYS A 419 -5.41 -14.20 -16.11
CA LYS A 419 -6.08 -13.73 -17.34
C LYS A 419 -7.58 -13.66 -17.10
N VAL A 420 -8.10 -12.45 -16.99
CA VAL A 420 -9.51 -12.18 -16.76
C VAL A 420 -10.28 -12.30 -18.08
N MET A 421 -11.40 -13.03 -18.05
CA MET A 421 -12.28 -13.26 -19.20
C MET A 421 -13.63 -12.56 -19.05
N GLN A 422 -14.13 -12.44 -17.82
CA GLN A 422 -15.38 -11.75 -17.51
C GLN A 422 -15.23 -10.94 -16.22
N VAL A 423 -15.95 -9.83 -16.14
CA VAL A 423 -15.93 -8.87 -15.04
C VAL A 423 -17.37 -8.53 -14.65
N TRP A 424 -17.64 -8.43 -13.36
CA TRP A 424 -18.91 -7.96 -12.80
C TRP A 424 -18.66 -6.99 -11.65
N ASP A 425 -19.57 -6.03 -11.50
CA ASP A 425 -19.79 -5.35 -10.23
C ASP A 425 -20.54 -6.28 -9.25
N LEU A 426 -20.71 -5.83 -8.01
CA LEU A 426 -21.38 -6.62 -6.98
C LEU A 426 -22.85 -6.87 -7.33
N GLU A 427 -23.55 -5.90 -7.89
CA GLU A 427 -24.97 -6.01 -8.24
C GLU A 427 -25.21 -7.00 -9.39
N ALA A 428 -24.36 -7.00 -10.41
CA ALA A 428 -24.41 -8.00 -11.47
C ALA A 428 -23.97 -9.37 -10.96
N ALA A 429 -23.00 -9.45 -10.04
CA ALA A 429 -22.61 -10.69 -9.39
C ALA A 429 -23.76 -11.28 -8.55
N ARG A 430 -24.49 -10.45 -7.79
CA ARG A 430 -25.72 -10.82 -7.08
C ARG A 430 -26.76 -11.42 -8.01
N CYS A 431 -26.99 -10.82 -9.18
CA CYS A 431 -27.90 -11.37 -10.19
C CYS A 431 -27.43 -12.70 -10.78
N LYS A 432 -26.11 -12.88 -10.94
CA LYS A 432 -25.53 -14.06 -11.59
C LYS A 432 -25.42 -15.27 -10.65
N PHE A 433 -25.01 -15.03 -9.41
CA PHE A 433 -24.68 -16.07 -8.44
C PHE A 433 -25.77 -16.23 -7.36
N GLY A 434 -26.59 -15.20 -7.12
CA GLY A 434 -27.71 -15.28 -6.18
C GLY A 434 -28.87 -16.11 -6.74
N LYS A 435 -29.43 -17.00 -5.92
CA LYS A 435 -30.61 -17.80 -6.28
C LYS A 435 -31.90 -16.98 -6.11
N TYR A 436 -32.02 -16.26 -5.00
CA TYR A 436 -33.14 -15.38 -4.68
C TYR A 436 -32.84 -14.50 -3.46
N LEU A 437 -33.56 -13.41 -3.29
CA LEU A 437 -33.68 -12.68 -2.04
C LEU A 437 -34.71 -13.38 -1.15
N LYS A 438 -34.33 -13.74 0.07
CA LYS A 438 -35.24 -14.27 1.09
C LYS A 438 -35.64 -13.15 2.04
N VAL A 439 -36.94 -12.87 2.15
CA VAL A 439 -37.48 -11.77 2.96
C VAL A 439 -38.45 -12.32 3.99
N ALA A 440 -38.20 -12.12 5.29
CA ALA A 440 -39.15 -12.51 6.32
C ALA A 440 -40.36 -11.57 6.34
N VAL A 441 -41.56 -12.12 6.42
CA VAL A 441 -42.83 -11.38 6.41
C VAL A 441 -43.79 -11.96 7.46
N ASN A 442 -43.82 -11.36 8.64
CA ASN A 442 -44.74 -11.74 9.72
C ASN A 442 -45.59 -10.54 10.15
N GLY A 443 -46.66 -10.28 9.42
CA GLY A 443 -47.67 -9.28 9.81
C GLY A 443 -48.01 -8.34 8.67
N ALA A 444 -47.03 -7.58 8.17
CA ALA A 444 -47.21 -6.64 7.06
C ALA A 444 -46.62 -7.17 5.75
N GLU A 445 -47.34 -6.94 4.65
CA GLU A 445 -46.86 -7.22 3.29
C GLU A 445 -45.94 -6.07 2.82
N PRO A 446 -44.74 -6.36 2.29
CA PRO A 446 -43.90 -5.36 1.65
C PRO A 446 -44.58 -4.76 0.41
N ASP A 447 -44.35 -3.48 0.12
CA ASP A 447 -44.79 -2.84 -1.12
C ASP A 447 -43.87 -3.26 -2.29
N ILE A 448 -44.06 -4.49 -2.75
CA ILE A 448 -43.26 -5.13 -3.81
C ILE A 448 -43.37 -4.34 -5.11
N THR A 449 -44.55 -3.77 -5.41
CA THR A 449 -44.76 -3.02 -6.66
C THR A 449 -43.93 -1.74 -6.66
N ARG A 450 -43.89 -1.02 -5.54
CA ARG A 450 -43.01 0.14 -5.42
C ARG A 450 -41.52 -0.26 -5.46
N LEU A 451 -41.12 -1.30 -4.74
CA LEU A 451 -39.72 -1.75 -4.71
C LEU A 451 -39.20 -2.13 -6.11
N VAL A 452 -39.99 -2.88 -6.89
CA VAL A 452 -39.64 -3.23 -8.27
C VAL A 452 -39.66 -2.01 -9.18
N LYS A 453 -40.54 -1.04 -8.94
CA LYS A 453 -40.58 0.22 -9.71
C LYS A 453 -39.36 1.11 -9.44
N ASP A 454 -38.93 1.20 -8.19
CA ASP A 454 -37.79 2.01 -7.76
C ASP A 454 -36.46 1.34 -8.20
N PHE A 455 -36.43 -0.01 -8.22
CA PHE A 455 -35.25 -0.80 -8.60
C PHE A 455 -35.56 -1.86 -9.67
N PRO A 456 -35.94 -1.44 -10.89
CA PRO A 456 -36.37 -2.37 -11.93
C PRO A 456 -35.22 -3.26 -12.40
N PRO A 457 -35.51 -4.52 -12.80
CA PRO A 457 -34.50 -5.42 -13.34
C PRO A 457 -33.90 -4.82 -14.62
N ARG A 458 -32.60 -5.00 -14.82
CA ARG A 458 -31.89 -4.47 -15.99
C ARG A 458 -32.07 -5.42 -17.17
N ARG A 459 -32.39 -4.88 -18.34
CA ARG A 459 -32.53 -5.64 -19.59
C ARG A 459 -31.36 -5.32 -20.49
N GLU A 460 -30.66 -6.37 -20.94
CA GLU A 460 -29.49 -6.25 -21.80
C GLU A 460 -29.69 -7.10 -23.05
N MET A 461 -29.53 -6.51 -24.23
CA MET A 461 -29.63 -7.26 -25.48
C MET A 461 -28.29 -7.96 -25.75
N THR A 462 -28.30 -9.28 -25.78
CA THR A 462 -27.14 -10.10 -26.11
C THR A 462 -27.33 -10.78 -27.47
N GLU A 463 -26.27 -11.36 -28.04
CA GLU A 463 -26.37 -12.15 -29.27
C GLU A 463 -27.34 -13.35 -29.15
N GLN A 464 -27.65 -13.77 -27.91
CA GLN A 464 -28.57 -14.87 -27.59
C GLN A 464 -29.99 -14.40 -27.20
N GLY A 465 -30.27 -13.09 -27.25
CA GLY A 465 -31.56 -12.49 -26.91
C GLY A 465 -31.52 -11.52 -25.73
N GLU A 466 -32.70 -11.11 -25.26
CA GLU A 466 -32.87 -10.21 -24.11
C GLU A 466 -32.52 -10.96 -22.80
N LEU A 467 -31.42 -10.56 -22.17
CA LEU A 467 -31.04 -11.04 -20.84
C LEU A 467 -31.64 -10.11 -19.78
N VAL A 468 -32.52 -10.65 -18.94
CA VAL A 468 -33.08 -9.93 -17.79
C VAL A 468 -32.23 -10.20 -16.55
N ARG A 469 -31.48 -9.19 -16.11
CA ARG A 469 -30.70 -9.20 -14.88
C ARG A 469 -31.58 -8.71 -13.73
N GLY A 470 -32.11 -9.65 -12.95
CA GLY A 470 -32.84 -9.36 -11.73
C GLY A 470 -32.85 -10.57 -10.81
N LEU A 471 -32.90 -10.30 -9.51
CA LEU A 471 -32.90 -11.34 -8.49
C LEU A 471 -34.36 -11.72 -8.15
N PRO A 472 -34.74 -13.01 -8.20
CA PRO A 472 -36.04 -13.46 -7.72
C PRO A 472 -36.23 -13.20 -6.23
N VAL A 473 -37.47 -13.10 -5.77
CA VAL A 473 -37.78 -12.87 -4.35
C VAL A 473 -38.61 -14.03 -3.80
N ARG A 474 -38.28 -14.47 -2.58
CA ARG A 474 -39.07 -15.42 -1.79
C ARG A 474 -39.43 -14.81 -0.46
N LEU A 475 -40.71 -14.85 -0.14
CA LEU A 475 -41.23 -14.38 1.13
C LEU A 475 -41.27 -15.55 2.11
N GLN A 476 -40.66 -15.40 3.28
CA GLN A 476 -40.71 -16.39 4.35
C GLN A 476 -41.72 -15.96 5.41
N VAL A 477 -42.78 -16.75 5.58
CA VAL A 477 -43.75 -16.57 6.66
C VAL A 477 -43.41 -17.56 7.77
N ARG A 478 -43.35 -17.07 9.01
CA ARG A 478 -43.16 -17.87 10.23
C ARG A 478 -44.41 -17.77 11.11
N ARG A 479 -44.77 -18.90 11.72
CA ARG A 479 -45.85 -18.99 12.71
C ARG A 479 -45.35 -19.78 13.90
N HIS A 480 -45.43 -19.15 15.07
CA HIS A 480 -45.21 -19.81 16.34
C HIS A 480 -46.51 -20.46 16.79
N ALA A 481 -46.46 -21.76 17.07
CA ALA A 481 -47.53 -22.51 17.71
C ALA A 481 -47.00 -23.10 19.03
N ASP A 482 -47.91 -23.46 19.94
CA ASP A 482 -47.55 -23.98 21.27
C ASP A 482 -46.66 -25.25 21.24
N PHE A 483 -46.61 -25.93 20.09
CA PHE A 483 -45.84 -27.16 19.85
C PHE A 483 -44.66 -26.99 18.88
N GLY A 484 -44.33 -25.76 18.44
CA GLY A 484 -43.14 -25.50 17.60
C GLY A 484 -43.27 -24.29 16.65
N GLU A 485 -42.23 -24.08 15.84
CA GLU A 485 -42.20 -23.04 14.79
C GLU A 485 -42.44 -23.69 13.42
N VAL A 486 -43.37 -23.14 12.64
CA VAL A 486 -43.62 -23.53 11.25
C VAL A 486 -43.21 -22.38 10.34
N ALA A 487 -42.42 -22.68 9.31
CA ALA A 487 -42.02 -21.72 8.28
C ALA A 487 -42.48 -22.18 6.90
N ALA A 488 -42.97 -21.25 6.08
CA ALA A 488 -43.33 -21.48 4.69
C ALA A 488 -42.67 -20.42 3.80
N ASP A 489 -42.11 -20.86 2.67
CA ASP A 489 -41.51 -19.97 1.66
C ASP A 489 -42.49 -19.81 0.48
N VAL A 490 -42.90 -18.57 0.20
CA VAL A 490 -43.74 -18.20 -0.95
C VAL A 490 -42.83 -17.68 -2.06
N VAL A 491 -42.81 -18.39 -3.19
CA VAL A 491 -42.03 -18.00 -4.36
C VAL A 491 -42.83 -16.99 -5.17
N LEU A 492 -42.27 -15.80 -5.36
CA LEU A 492 -42.89 -14.77 -6.20
C LEU A 492 -42.56 -15.01 -7.68
N ASP A 493 -43.46 -14.56 -8.55
CA ASP A 493 -43.27 -14.67 -9.99
C ASP A 493 -42.22 -13.67 -10.53
N ASP A 494 -41.88 -13.82 -11.80
CA ASP A 494 -40.84 -13.03 -12.47
C ASP A 494 -41.10 -11.51 -12.49
N ARG A 495 -42.33 -11.05 -12.27
CA ARG A 495 -42.66 -9.62 -12.15
C ARG A 495 -42.16 -9.00 -10.85
N ALA A 496 -41.83 -9.83 -9.85
CA ALA A 496 -41.24 -9.41 -8.59
C ALA A 496 -39.70 -9.33 -8.64
N LYS A 497 -39.07 -9.68 -9.77
CA LYS A 497 -37.61 -9.52 -9.92
C LYS A 497 -37.23 -8.05 -9.86
N PHE A 498 -36.17 -7.77 -9.12
CA PHE A 498 -35.62 -6.42 -8.96
C PHE A 498 -34.11 -6.43 -9.19
N PHE A 499 -33.52 -5.26 -9.41
CA PHE A 499 -32.05 -5.14 -9.51
C PHE A 499 -31.43 -4.93 -8.12
N PRO A 500 -30.54 -5.81 -7.63
CA PRO A 500 -30.15 -5.89 -6.23
C PRO A 500 -29.00 -4.93 -5.87
N THR A 501 -29.26 -3.62 -5.94
CA THR A 501 -28.37 -2.59 -5.39
C THR A 501 -28.39 -2.58 -3.86
N ASP A 502 -27.39 -1.99 -3.21
CA ASP A 502 -27.39 -1.84 -1.75
C ASP A 502 -28.59 -1.02 -1.26
N ALA A 503 -28.97 0.02 -2.00
CA ALA A 503 -30.18 0.80 -1.71
C ALA A 503 -31.47 -0.03 -1.83
N ALA A 504 -31.53 -0.94 -2.80
CA ALA A 504 -32.66 -1.84 -2.96
C ALA A 504 -32.74 -2.82 -1.77
N LEU A 505 -31.61 -3.43 -1.39
CA LEU A 505 -31.54 -4.34 -0.25
C LEU A 505 -31.92 -3.64 1.06
N ALA A 506 -31.42 -2.42 1.29
CA ALA A 506 -31.82 -1.61 2.45
C ALA A 506 -33.33 -1.31 2.44
N SER A 507 -33.92 -1.03 1.28
CA SER A 507 -35.36 -0.79 1.13
C SER A 507 -36.20 -2.05 1.40
N TRP A 508 -35.70 -3.22 1.01
CA TRP A 508 -36.31 -4.51 1.35
C TRP A 508 -36.20 -4.82 2.84
N MET A 509 -35.02 -4.61 3.45
CA MET A 509 -34.80 -4.82 4.88
C MET A 509 -35.70 -3.91 5.72
N ALA A 510 -35.88 -2.64 5.34
CA ALA A 510 -36.75 -1.71 6.03
C ALA A 510 -38.23 -2.16 6.10
N GLN A 511 -38.65 -3.01 5.16
CA GLN A 511 -40.01 -3.56 5.09
C GLN A 511 -40.10 -5.03 5.55
N ALA A 512 -38.96 -5.67 5.81
CA ALA A 512 -38.90 -7.05 6.26
C ALA A 512 -39.18 -7.16 7.76
N ASP A 513 -39.80 -8.27 8.17
CA ASP A 513 -39.98 -8.58 9.58
C ASP A 513 -38.63 -8.69 10.28
N CYS A 514 -38.46 -7.96 11.38
CA CYS A 514 -37.19 -7.78 12.10
C CYS A 514 -35.99 -7.37 11.22
N GLY A 515 -36.22 -6.77 10.05
CA GLY A 515 -35.15 -6.42 9.12
C GLY A 515 -34.51 -7.62 8.39
N LEU A 516 -35.13 -8.80 8.46
CA LEU A 516 -34.56 -10.03 7.93
C LEU A 516 -34.81 -10.17 6.41
N ALA A 517 -33.94 -9.55 5.62
CA ALA A 517 -33.85 -9.78 4.17
C ALA A 517 -32.40 -10.10 3.78
N GLN A 518 -32.16 -11.24 3.12
CA GLN A 518 -30.82 -11.66 2.71
C GLN A 518 -30.83 -12.40 1.38
N ILE A 519 -29.77 -12.22 0.59
CA ILE A 519 -29.58 -12.96 -0.65
C ILE A 519 -29.11 -14.37 -0.31
N VAL A 520 -29.74 -15.37 -0.93
CA VAL A 520 -29.37 -16.77 -0.82
C VAL A 520 -28.55 -17.16 -2.03
N TYR A 521 -27.30 -17.55 -1.81
CA TYR A 521 -26.37 -18.02 -2.85
C TYR A 521 -26.32 -19.56 -2.98
N GLU A 522 -26.68 -20.29 -1.91
CA GLU A 522 -26.69 -21.77 -1.85
C GLU A 522 -28.04 -22.37 -1.46
#